data_AF-A0A270B9R4-F1
#
_entry.id   AF-A0A270B9R4-F1
#
_cell.length_a   1.000
_cell.length_b   1.000
_cell.length_c   1.000
_cell.angle_alpha   90.00
_cell.angle_beta   90.00
_cell.angle_gamma   90.00
#
_symmetry.space_group_name_H-M   'P 1'
#
loop_
_entity.id
_entity.type
_entity.pdbx_description
1 polymer ?
#
loop_
_entity_poly.entity_id
_entity_poly.type
_entity_poly.pdbx_seq_one_letter_code
_entity_poly.pdbx_strand_id
1 'polypeptide(L)'
;MSIHCAWCERDIHDRTHIPYCCARCEKKATKALAAINAPQSALQRETRLIRGCLVTLVAVIAVTFSLRILAGSPPPPDDIVITPSAPSSVAIQNSEPYKAGQIARRHWNLWLGGQHGERRKGAIYWLNAVTGQHAKHCDGTAEFALGCFDAHRHISRSESLLATDPEFIAGWNTP
;
A
#
# COMPACT_ATOMS: atom_id res chain seq x y z
N MET A 1 36.68 -13.08 16.59
CA MET A 1 35.28 -13.21 16.14
C MET A 1 34.39 -12.97 17.35
N SER A 2 33.65 -11.86 17.37
CA SER A 2 32.64 -11.60 18.39
C SER A 2 31.41 -12.44 18.04
N ILE A 3 30.89 -13.18 19.02
CA ILE A 3 29.66 -13.98 18.84
C ILE A 3 28.51 -13.12 19.36
N HIS A 4 27.53 -12.86 18.50
CA HIS A 4 26.35 -12.07 18.85
C HIS A 4 25.18 -12.97 19.27
N CYS A 5 24.37 -12.47 20.19
CA CYS A 5 23.18 -13.12 20.69
C CYS A 5 22.13 -13.23 19.57
N ALA A 6 21.65 -14.44 19.31
CA ALA A 6 20.65 -14.72 18.27
C ALA A 6 19.27 -14.06 18.51
N TRP A 7 19.02 -13.50 19.71
CA TRP A 7 17.74 -12.88 20.06
C TRP A 7 17.78 -11.34 20.12
N CYS A 8 18.88 -10.75 20.57
CA CYS A 8 18.98 -9.30 20.81
C CYS A 8 20.23 -8.65 20.22
N GLU A 9 21.00 -9.41 19.44
CA GLU A 9 22.18 -8.95 18.67
C GLU A 9 23.32 -8.34 19.51
N ARG A 10 23.24 -8.41 20.84
CA ARG A 10 24.33 -7.99 21.74
C ARG A 10 25.45 -9.01 21.80
N ASP A 11 26.66 -8.51 22.08
CA ASP A 11 27.83 -9.35 22.31
C ASP A 11 27.62 -10.30 23.50
N ILE A 12 28.03 -11.55 23.29
CA ILE A 12 27.95 -12.59 24.32
C ILE A 12 29.23 -12.53 25.17
N HIS A 13 29.10 -12.00 26.38
CA HIS A 13 30.18 -12.01 27.37
C HIS A 13 30.15 -13.25 28.27
N ASP A 14 28.99 -13.87 28.42
CA ASP A 14 28.78 -15.06 29.24
C ASP A 14 28.45 -16.28 28.36
N ARG A 15 29.24 -17.35 28.48
CA ARG A 15 29.12 -18.56 27.64
C ARG A 15 28.10 -19.58 28.15
N THR A 16 27.50 -19.35 29.32
CA THR A 16 26.55 -20.29 29.94
C THR A 16 25.25 -20.47 29.14
N HIS A 17 24.83 -19.45 28.38
CA HIS A 17 23.54 -19.42 27.66
C HIS A 17 23.65 -19.44 26.14
N ILE A 18 24.82 -19.82 25.57
CA ILE A 18 25.04 -19.84 24.11
C ILE A 18 23.93 -20.66 23.43
N PRO A 19 23.25 -20.13 22.38
CA PRO A 19 23.61 -18.97 21.53
C PRO A 19 23.06 -17.60 21.99
N TYR A 20 22.61 -17.47 23.24
CA TYR A 20 22.02 -16.27 23.80
C TYR A 20 22.95 -15.59 24.82
N CYS A 21 22.77 -14.28 25.02
CA CYS A 21 23.59 -13.51 25.97
C CYS A 21 23.16 -13.67 27.44
N CYS A 22 21.96 -14.19 27.72
CA CYS A 22 21.46 -14.39 29.09
C CYS A 22 20.21 -15.28 29.12
N ALA A 23 19.89 -15.84 30.30
CA ALA A 23 18.69 -16.64 30.56
C ALA A 23 17.37 -15.97 30.10
N ARG A 24 17.29 -14.64 30.16
CA ARG A 24 16.10 -13.90 29.71
C ARG A 24 15.88 -14.01 28.20
N CYS A 25 16.96 -13.96 27.43
CA CYS A 25 16.90 -14.09 25.97
C CYS A 25 16.56 -15.53 25.56
N GLU A 26 17.17 -16.51 26.23
CA GLU A 26 16.86 -17.93 26.05
C GLU A 26 15.38 -18.24 26.33
N LYS A 27 14.83 -17.74 27.44
CA LYS A 27 13.41 -17.92 27.79
C LYS A 27 12.45 -17.28 26.77
N LYS A 28 12.84 -16.16 26.17
CA LYS A 28 12.04 -15.53 25.09
C LYS A 28 12.11 -16.35 23.81
N ALA A 29 13.29 -16.82 23.44
CA ALA A 29 13.48 -17.63 22.24
C ALA A 29 12.72 -18.96 22.32
N THR A 30 12.82 -19.66 23.44
CA THR A 30 12.07 -20.91 23.69
C THR A 30 10.56 -20.68 23.66
N LYS A 31 10.05 -19.58 24.24
CA LYS A 31 8.64 -19.22 24.15
C LYS A 31 8.19 -18.92 22.71
N ALA A 32 9.02 -18.24 21.92
CA ALA A 32 8.73 -17.96 20.51
C ALA A 32 8.70 -19.25 19.67
N LEU A 33 9.67 -20.15 19.88
CA LEU A 33 9.70 -21.46 19.24
C LEU A 33 8.48 -22.31 19.62
N ALA A 34 8.07 -22.30 20.90
CA ALA A 34 6.86 -22.98 21.36
C ALA A 34 5.60 -22.41 20.70
N ALA A 35 5.53 -21.09 20.44
CA ALA A 35 4.40 -20.49 19.74
C ALA A 35 4.34 -20.87 18.25
N ILE A 36 5.50 -21.05 17.60
CA ILE A 36 5.58 -21.52 16.20
C ILE A 36 5.18 -22.99 16.10
N ASN A 37 5.65 -23.80 17.05
CA ASN A 37 5.40 -25.24 17.08
C ASN A 37 4.08 -25.62 17.77
N ALA A 38 3.35 -24.64 18.31
CA ALA A 38 2.05 -24.90 18.91
C ALA A 38 1.12 -25.53 17.86
N PRO A 39 0.45 -26.65 18.19
CA PRO A 39 -0.47 -27.29 17.26
C PRO A 39 -1.54 -26.29 16.87
N GLN A 40 -1.59 -25.97 15.57
CA GLN A 40 -2.57 -25.05 15.05
C GLN A 40 -3.96 -25.64 15.28
N SER A 41 -4.82 -24.89 15.97
CA SER A 41 -6.22 -25.27 16.11
C SER A 41 -6.85 -25.42 14.73
N ALA A 42 -7.86 -26.30 14.60
CA ALA A 42 -8.55 -26.55 13.34
C ALA A 42 -9.01 -25.25 12.64
N LEU A 43 -9.41 -24.25 13.43
CA LEU A 43 -9.80 -22.91 12.99
C LEU A 43 -8.68 -22.12 12.28
N GLN A 44 -7.42 -22.24 12.75
CA GLN A 44 -6.26 -21.59 12.12
C GLN A 44 -5.88 -22.25 10.78
N ARG A 45 -6.15 -23.55 10.65
CA ARG A 45 -5.90 -24.31 9.42
C ARG A 45 -6.89 -23.90 8.32
N GLU A 46 -8.15 -23.74 8.67
CA GLU A 46 -9.20 -23.26 7.76
C GLU A 46 -8.93 -21.83 7.27
N THR A 47 -8.53 -20.92 8.15
CA THR A 47 -8.21 -19.53 7.77
C THR A 47 -6.98 -19.41 6.86
N ARG A 48 -6.00 -20.31 6.98
CA ARG A 48 -4.87 -20.36 6.03
C ARG A 48 -5.28 -20.87 4.65
N LEU A 49 -6.14 -21.88 4.59
CA LEU A 49 -6.65 -22.41 3.30
C LEU A 49 -7.47 -21.35 2.56
N ILE A 50 -8.35 -20.64 3.28
CA ILE A 50 -9.17 -19.56 2.70
C ILE A 50 -8.28 -18.42 2.17
N ARG A 51 -7.28 -17.98 2.96
CA ARG A 51 -6.33 -16.94 2.51
C ARG A 51 -5.47 -17.40 1.32
N GLY A 52 -5.02 -18.65 1.33
CA GLY A 52 -4.25 -19.23 0.23
C GLY A 52 -5.03 -19.22 -1.08
N CYS A 53 -6.28 -19.72 -1.04
CA CYS A 53 -7.17 -19.74 -2.20
C CYS A 53 -7.47 -18.33 -2.73
N LEU A 54 -7.70 -17.35 -1.85
CA LEU A 54 -7.94 -15.96 -2.28
C LEU A 54 -6.73 -15.36 -3.00
N VAL A 55 -5.51 -15.63 -2.53
CA VAL A 55 -4.29 -15.11 -3.16
C VAL A 55 -4.05 -15.72 -4.54
N THR A 56 -4.26 -17.04 -4.70
CA THR A 56 -4.14 -17.69 -6.02
C THR A 56 -5.22 -17.20 -6.98
N LEU A 57 -6.45 -16.99 -6.53
CA LEU A 57 -7.55 -16.53 -7.39
C LEU A 57 -7.30 -15.11 -7.90
N VAL A 58 -6.80 -14.20 -7.05
CA VAL A 58 -6.41 -12.84 -7.44
C VAL A 58 -5.25 -12.85 -8.45
N ALA A 59 -4.25 -13.71 -8.26
CA ALA A 59 -3.13 -13.84 -9.20
C ALA A 59 -3.60 -14.31 -10.59
N VAL A 60 -4.52 -15.28 -10.66
CA VAL A 60 -5.08 -15.78 -11.93
C VAL A 60 -5.89 -14.68 -12.65
N ILE A 61 -6.69 -13.90 -11.91
CA ILE A 61 -7.45 -12.78 -12.48
C ILE A 61 -6.52 -11.70 -13.04
N ALA A 62 -5.46 -11.33 -12.32
CA ALA A 62 -4.50 -10.32 -12.76
C ALA A 62 -3.76 -10.74 -14.04
N VAL A 63 -3.34 -12.01 -14.13
CA VAL A 63 -2.66 -12.54 -15.33
C VAL A 63 -3.61 -12.58 -16.53
N THR A 64 -4.85 -13.03 -16.35
CA THR A 64 -5.83 -13.11 -17.45
C THR A 64 -6.28 -11.75 -17.96
N PHE A 65 -6.41 -10.75 -17.09
CA PHE A 65 -6.68 -9.36 -17.51
C PHE A 65 -5.51 -8.74 -18.29
N SER A 66 -4.27 -9.01 -17.87
CA SER A 66 -3.07 -8.49 -18.54
C SER A 66 -2.94 -9.04 -19.97
N LEU A 67 -3.30 -10.32 -20.18
CA LEU A 67 -3.30 -10.95 -21.51
C LEU A 67 -4.39 -10.41 -22.44
N ARG A 68 -5.50 -9.87 -21.92
CA ARG A 68 -6.58 -9.27 -22.73
C ARG A 68 -6.27 -7.84 -23.19
N ILE A 69 -5.35 -7.13 -22.52
CA ILE A 69 -4.97 -5.76 -22.88
C ILE A 69 -3.92 -5.73 -24.01
N LEU A 70 -3.13 -6.80 -24.17
CA LEU A 70 -2.06 -6.85 -25.19
C LEU A 70 -2.54 -7.17 -26.61
N ALA A 71 -3.77 -7.64 -26.79
CA ALA A 71 -4.38 -7.87 -28.10
C ALA A 71 -5.07 -6.59 -28.61
N GLY A 72 -4.26 -5.56 -28.89
CA GLY A 72 -4.71 -4.31 -29.50
C GLY A 72 -5.32 -4.54 -30.88
N SER A 73 -6.43 -3.85 -31.18
CA SER A 73 -6.99 -3.76 -32.54
C SER A 73 -6.05 -2.98 -33.47
N PRO A 74 -6.00 -3.31 -34.77
CA PRO A 74 -5.11 -2.65 -35.72
C PRO A 74 -5.52 -1.18 -35.95
N PRO A 75 -4.57 -0.26 -36.18
CA PRO A 75 -4.87 1.15 -36.41
C PRO A 75 -5.40 1.39 -37.84
N PRO A 76 -6.37 2.31 -38.04
CA PRO A 76 -6.71 2.84 -39.36
C PRO A 76 -5.72 3.94 -39.81
N PRO A 77 -5.57 4.19 -41.12
CA PRO A 77 -4.62 5.15 -41.67
C PRO A 77 -5.19 6.58 -41.77
N ASP A 78 -4.25 7.53 -41.66
CA ASP A 78 -4.17 8.92 -42.16
C ASP A 78 -5.26 9.95 -41.78
N ASP A 79 -4.86 11.06 -41.14
CA ASP A 79 -4.51 12.29 -41.86
C ASP A 79 -3.98 13.44 -40.96
N ILE A 80 -3.16 14.28 -41.58
CA ILE A 80 -2.31 15.37 -41.06
C ILE A 80 -3.11 16.62 -40.66
N VAL A 81 -2.68 17.38 -39.63
CA VAL A 81 -2.49 18.87 -39.65
C VAL A 81 -1.82 19.32 -38.34
N ILE A 82 -0.66 19.97 -38.47
CA ILE A 82 0.10 20.63 -37.41
C ILE A 82 -0.33 22.10 -37.31
N THR A 83 -0.79 22.56 -36.14
CA THR A 83 -0.79 23.97 -35.74
C THR A 83 -0.69 24.06 -34.21
N PRO A 84 0.31 24.78 -33.63
CA PRO A 84 0.50 24.81 -32.19
C PRO A 84 -0.41 25.87 -31.56
N SER A 85 -1.55 25.42 -31.05
CA SER A 85 -2.43 26.20 -30.17
C SER A 85 -2.49 25.50 -28.82
N ALA A 86 -2.54 26.29 -27.74
CA ALA A 86 -2.55 25.86 -26.33
C ALA A 86 -3.31 24.53 -26.10
N PRO A 87 -2.83 23.66 -25.19
CA PRO A 87 -3.42 22.33 -25.00
C PRO A 87 -4.91 22.46 -24.69
N SER A 88 -5.74 22.09 -25.66
CA SER A 88 -7.19 22.00 -25.49
C SER A 88 -7.50 21.11 -24.30
N SER A 89 -8.53 21.44 -23.52
CA SER A 89 -9.00 20.63 -22.38
C SER A 89 -9.22 19.15 -22.74
N VAL A 90 -9.56 18.86 -23.99
CA VAL A 90 -9.70 17.52 -24.57
C VAL A 90 -8.36 16.77 -24.69
N ALA A 91 -7.26 17.46 -24.99
CA ALA A 91 -5.93 16.85 -25.03
C ALA A 91 -5.45 16.46 -23.62
N ILE A 92 -5.71 17.33 -22.63
CA ILE A 92 -5.38 17.07 -21.22
C ILE A 92 -6.21 15.88 -20.68
N GLN A 93 -7.51 15.81 -20.99
CA GLN A 93 -8.36 14.67 -20.58
C GLN A 93 -7.93 13.33 -21.18
N ASN A 94 -7.29 13.36 -22.36
CA ASN A 94 -6.79 12.17 -23.03
C ASN A 94 -5.37 11.79 -22.62
N SER A 95 -4.68 12.66 -21.88
CA SER A 95 -3.33 12.44 -21.38
C SER A 95 -3.25 11.24 -20.43
N GLU A 96 -2.06 10.64 -20.37
CA GLU A 96 -1.79 9.53 -19.46
C GLU A 96 -1.81 9.96 -17.97
N PRO A 97 -1.23 11.12 -17.57
CA PRO A 97 -1.32 11.60 -16.19
C PRO A 97 -2.75 11.84 -15.71
N TYR A 98 -3.60 12.42 -16.55
CA TYR A 98 -5.01 12.65 -16.21
C TYR A 98 -5.75 11.33 -15.94
N LYS A 99 -5.60 10.34 -16.82
CA LYS A 99 -6.21 9.00 -16.63
C LYS A 99 -5.65 8.29 -15.39
N ALA A 100 -4.35 8.44 -15.12
CA ALA A 100 -3.72 7.93 -13.91
C ALA A 100 -4.32 8.56 -12.65
N GLY A 101 -4.59 9.87 -12.67
CA GLY A 101 -5.29 10.60 -11.60
C GLY A 101 -6.69 10.03 -11.31
N GLN A 102 -7.48 9.79 -12.37
CA GLN A 102 -8.81 9.18 -12.23
C GLN A 102 -8.76 7.77 -11.63
N ILE A 103 -7.81 6.94 -12.09
CA ILE A 103 -7.63 5.57 -11.55
C ILE A 103 -7.24 5.63 -10.08
N ALA A 104 -6.27 6.49 -9.73
CA ALA A 104 -5.82 6.66 -8.35
C ALA A 104 -6.97 7.13 -7.44
N ARG A 105 -7.80 8.07 -7.90
CA ARG A 105 -8.98 8.54 -7.16
C ARG A 105 -10.01 7.43 -6.96
N ARG A 106 -10.28 6.61 -7.97
CA ARG A 106 -11.20 5.47 -7.87
C ARG A 106 -10.70 4.43 -6.86
N HIS A 107 -9.41 4.10 -6.90
CA HIS A 107 -8.79 3.19 -5.93
C HIS A 107 -8.87 3.73 -4.50
N TRP A 108 -8.57 5.03 -4.33
CA TRP A 108 -8.72 5.70 -3.04
C TRP A 108 -10.16 5.62 -2.52
N ASN A 109 -11.15 5.94 -3.36
CA ASN A 109 -12.56 5.91 -2.96
C ASN A 109 -13.02 4.50 -2.58
N LEU A 110 -12.59 3.48 -3.33
CA LEU A 110 -12.90 2.08 -3.02
C LEU A 110 -12.30 1.67 -1.67
N TRP A 111 -11.02 1.97 -1.44
CA TRP A 111 -10.35 1.67 -0.18
C TRP A 111 -10.97 2.43 1.01
N LEU A 112 -11.27 3.71 0.82
CA LEU A 112 -11.90 4.55 1.83
C LEU A 112 -13.32 4.07 2.18
N GLY A 113 -14.03 3.49 1.21
CA GLY A 113 -15.35 2.88 1.41
C GLY A 113 -15.35 1.72 2.40
N GLY A 114 -14.22 1.04 2.59
CA GLY A 114 -14.03 0.00 3.60
C GLY A 114 -13.57 0.52 4.98
N GLN A 115 -13.37 1.84 5.13
CA GLN A 115 -13.00 2.46 6.40
C GLN A 115 -14.24 3.01 7.12
N HIS A 116 -14.23 2.96 8.45
CA HIS A 116 -15.35 3.41 9.28
C HIS A 116 -14.88 4.22 10.50
N GLY A 117 -15.82 4.92 11.13
CA GLY A 117 -15.59 5.63 12.39
C GLY A 117 -14.43 6.63 12.35
N GLU A 118 -13.66 6.68 13.44
CA GLU A 118 -12.48 7.55 13.58
C GLU A 118 -11.38 7.21 12.59
N ARG A 119 -11.24 5.93 12.21
CA ARG A 119 -10.26 5.51 11.20
C ARG A 119 -10.53 6.15 9.83
N ARG A 120 -11.80 6.24 9.40
CA ARG A 120 -12.15 6.94 8.16
C ARG A 120 -11.85 8.44 8.24
N LYS A 121 -12.08 9.08 9.40
CA LYS A 121 -11.76 10.49 9.61
C LYS A 121 -10.27 10.75 9.51
N GLY A 122 -9.44 9.92 10.14
CA GLY A 122 -7.98 9.98 10.04
C GLY A 122 -7.49 9.82 8.60
N ALA A 123 -8.11 8.92 7.85
CA ALA A 123 -7.76 8.73 6.44
C ALA A 123 -8.07 9.96 5.56
N ILE A 124 -9.25 10.57 5.74
CA ILE A 124 -9.63 11.80 5.03
C ILE A 124 -8.72 12.96 5.44
N TYR A 125 -8.40 13.06 6.73
CA TYR A 125 -7.48 14.05 7.26
C TYR A 125 -6.13 13.97 6.53
N TRP A 126 -5.52 12.78 6.41
CA TRP A 126 -4.26 12.66 5.69
C TRP A 126 -4.34 13.15 4.23
N LEU A 127 -5.42 12.81 3.51
CA LEU A 127 -5.59 13.27 2.14
C LEU A 127 -5.61 14.80 2.03
N ASN A 128 -6.28 15.47 2.96
CA ASN A 128 -6.33 16.93 3.02
C ASN A 128 -4.95 17.53 3.37
N ALA A 129 -4.13 16.83 4.16
CA ALA A 129 -2.75 17.22 4.43
C ALA A 129 -1.91 17.22 3.14
N VAL A 130 -2.09 16.21 2.29
CA VAL A 130 -1.37 16.06 1.02
C VAL A 130 -1.74 17.16 0.03
N THR A 131 -2.99 17.61 0.03
CA THR A 131 -3.43 18.76 -0.77
C THR A 131 -3.09 20.12 -0.16
N GLY A 132 -2.31 20.15 0.93
CA GLY A 132 -1.79 21.36 1.55
C GLY A 132 -2.76 22.08 2.49
N GLN A 133 -3.86 21.46 2.89
CA GLN A 133 -4.86 22.10 3.75
C GLN A 133 -4.43 22.17 5.23
N HIS A 134 -3.48 21.33 5.66
CA HIS A 134 -2.93 21.35 7.03
C HIS A 134 -1.60 20.58 7.12
N ALA A 135 -1.00 20.61 8.31
CA ALA A 135 0.24 19.89 8.60
C ALA A 135 0.04 18.36 8.57
N LYS A 136 1.09 17.62 8.19
CA LYS A 136 1.12 16.15 8.07
C LYS A 136 1.28 15.42 9.42
N HIS A 137 0.59 15.85 10.47
CA HIS A 137 0.64 15.22 11.79
C HIS A 137 -0.61 14.39 12.05
N CYS A 138 -0.46 13.12 12.44
CA CYS A 138 -1.57 12.23 12.72
C CYS A 138 -1.98 12.29 14.21
N ASP A 139 -2.37 13.47 14.67
CA ASP A 139 -2.74 13.71 16.08
C ASP A 139 -4.24 13.45 16.30
N GLY A 140 -4.58 12.63 17.29
CA GLY A 140 -5.98 12.30 17.60
C GLY A 140 -6.13 11.03 18.45
N THR A 141 -7.30 10.39 18.35
CA THR A 141 -7.52 9.08 18.97
C THR A 141 -6.63 8.01 18.32
N ALA A 142 -6.44 6.87 18.99
CA ALA A 142 -5.65 5.77 18.43
C ALA A 142 -6.20 5.28 17.08
N GLU A 143 -7.52 5.20 16.93
CA GLU A 143 -8.16 4.80 15.67
C GLU A 143 -7.99 5.85 14.57
N PHE A 144 -8.10 7.13 14.91
CA PHE A 144 -7.83 8.24 13.99
C PHE A 144 -6.40 8.17 13.47
N ALA A 145 -5.40 8.04 14.37
CA ALA A 145 -4.01 7.96 14.00
C ALA A 145 -3.73 6.76 13.09
N LEU A 146 -4.31 5.59 13.38
CA LEU A 146 -4.22 4.41 12.51
C LEU A 146 -4.76 4.70 11.10
N GLY A 147 -5.94 5.32 11.00
CA GLY A 147 -6.53 5.68 9.72
C GLY A 147 -5.67 6.66 8.91
N CYS A 148 -5.07 7.63 9.59
CA CYS A 148 -4.15 8.59 9.02
C CYS A 148 -2.88 7.92 8.47
N PHE A 149 -2.26 7.02 9.24
CA PHE A 149 -1.09 6.26 8.77
C PHE A 149 -1.41 5.28 7.66
N ASP A 150 -2.56 4.62 7.69
CA ASP A 150 -2.98 3.72 6.61
C ASP A 150 -3.21 4.49 5.32
N ALA A 151 -3.84 5.66 5.40
CA ALA A 151 -4.01 6.56 4.26
C ALA A 151 -2.66 6.96 3.68
N HIS A 152 -1.71 7.41 4.50
CA HIS A 152 -0.35 7.72 4.06
C HIS A 152 0.28 6.57 3.30
N ARG A 153 0.21 5.35 3.83
CA ARG A 153 0.75 4.17 3.15
C ARG A 153 0.05 3.90 1.83
N HIS A 154 -1.27 4.08 1.78
CA HIS A 154 -2.07 3.84 0.59
C HIS A 154 -1.77 4.84 -0.54
N ILE A 155 -1.65 6.13 -0.24
CA ILE A 155 -1.44 7.17 -1.27
C ILE A 155 0.03 7.55 -1.48
N SER A 156 0.97 7.00 -0.71
CA SER A 156 2.41 7.30 -0.79
C SER A 156 2.98 7.31 -2.23
N ARG A 157 2.51 6.40 -3.10
CA ARG A 157 2.93 6.35 -4.51
C ARG A 157 2.40 7.50 -5.37
N SER A 158 1.26 8.06 -5.00
CA SER A 158 0.60 9.16 -5.70
C SER A 158 0.82 10.53 -5.05
N GLU A 159 1.40 10.59 -3.84
CA GLU A 159 1.61 11.86 -3.13
C GLU A 159 2.49 12.84 -3.90
N SER A 160 3.56 12.37 -4.53
CA SER A 160 4.42 13.24 -5.34
C SER A 160 3.65 13.83 -6.52
N LEU A 161 2.87 13.00 -7.23
CA LEU A 161 2.04 13.43 -8.36
C LEU A 161 0.95 14.42 -7.92
N LEU A 162 0.30 14.17 -6.77
CA LEU A 162 -0.66 15.09 -6.17
C LEU A 162 -0.05 16.45 -5.77
N ALA A 163 1.26 16.51 -5.57
CA ALA A 163 1.97 17.74 -5.23
C ALA A 163 2.56 18.47 -6.45
N THR A 164 2.93 17.76 -7.51
CA THR A 164 3.72 18.32 -8.61
C THR A 164 3.06 18.30 -9.99
N ASP A 165 2.08 17.42 -10.22
CA ASP A 165 1.52 17.19 -11.56
C ASP A 165 0.07 17.74 -11.67
N PRO A 166 -0.13 18.89 -12.37
CA PRO A 166 -1.44 19.50 -12.50
C PRO A 166 -2.42 18.67 -13.34
N GLU A 167 -1.96 17.89 -14.32
CA GLU A 167 -2.83 17.04 -15.15
C GLU A 167 -3.32 15.84 -14.34
N PHE A 168 -2.43 15.25 -13.53
CA PHE A 168 -2.81 14.21 -12.57
C PHE A 168 -3.83 14.72 -11.55
N ILE A 169 -3.62 15.90 -10.98
CA ILE A 169 -4.56 16.53 -10.03
C ILE A 169 -5.92 16.80 -10.71
N ALA A 170 -5.92 17.27 -11.96
CA ALA A 170 -7.16 17.47 -12.72
C ALA A 170 -7.94 16.16 -12.90
N GLY A 171 -7.25 15.06 -13.21
CA GLY A 171 -7.84 13.72 -13.27
C GLY A 171 -8.34 13.24 -11.91
N TRP A 172 -7.56 13.45 -10.84
CA TRP A 172 -7.94 13.08 -9.48
C TRP A 172 -9.21 13.79 -9.00
N ASN A 173 -9.39 15.05 -9.38
CA ASN A 173 -10.58 15.83 -9.03
C ASN A 173 -11.81 15.50 -9.90
N THR A 174 -11.63 14.69 -10.96
CA THR A 174 -12.69 14.31 -11.91
C THR A 174 -12.80 12.77 -12.00
N PRO A 175 -13.20 12.07 -10.91
CA PRO A 175 -13.19 10.61 -10.81
C PRO A 175 -14.05 9.85 -11.82
#